data_AF-A0A847CEY9-F1
#
_entry.id   AF-A0A847CEY9-F1
#
_cell.length_a   1.000
_cell.length_b   1.000
_cell.length_c   1.000
_cell.angle_alpha   90.00
_cell.angle_beta   90.00
_cell.angle_gamma   90.00
#
_symmetry.space_group_name_H-M   'P 1'
#
loop_
_entity.id
_entity.type
_entity.pdbx_description
1 polymer ?
#
loop_
_entity_poly.entity_id
_entity_poly.type
_entity_poly.pdbx_seq_one_letter_code
_entity_poly.pdbx_strand_id
1 'polypeptide(L)' 'EVFLFLCKNQNVTILFSTHITSDLDKCANNIIYIKEGKIINSSSKDDFLKTHNDTNLENIMINIEKVKYEDIKL' A
#
# COMPACT_ATOMS: atom_id res chain seq x y z
N GLU A 1 16.99 2.72 3.78
CA GLU A 1 17.51 3.69 4.78
C GLU A 1 17.50 5.14 4.29
N VAL A 2 17.91 5.43 3.06
CA VAL A 2 17.95 6.80 2.50
C VAL A 2 16.61 7.56 2.64
N PHE A 3 15.47 6.96 2.29
CA PHE A 3 14.17 7.64 2.39
C PHE A 3 13.86 8.09 3.82
N LEU A 4 14.03 7.19 4.79
CA LEU A 4 13.80 7.49 6.20
C LEU A 4 14.75 8.59 6.70
N PHE A 5 16.01 8.59 6.25
CA PHE A 5 16.96 9.63 6.60
C PHE A 5 16.51 11.00 6.10
N LEU A 6 16.12 11.11 4.82
CA LEU A 6 15.65 12.36 4.21
C LEU A 6 14.37 12.87 4.89
N CYS A 7 13.41 11.98 5.14
CA CYS A 7 12.16 12.36 5.82
C CYS A 7 12.41 12.86 7.25
N LYS A 8 13.24 12.15 8.03
CA LYS A 8 13.45 12.46 9.46
C LYS A 8 14.39 13.64 9.70
N ASN A 9 15.41 13.83 8.87
CA ASN A 9 16.48 14.80 9.14
C ASN A 9 16.45 16.01 8.22
N GLN A 10 15.78 15.93 7.06
CA GLN A 10 15.79 17.00 6.06
C GLN A 10 14.39 17.53 5.73
N ASN A 11 13.36 17.10 6.48
CA ASN A 11 11.97 17.53 6.29
C ASN A 11 11.46 17.34 4.85
N VAL A 12 11.89 16.26 4.21
CA VAL A 12 11.50 15.91 2.84
C VAL A 12 10.28 14.99 2.88
N THR A 13 9.25 15.27 2.08
CA THR A 13 8.16 14.33 1.83
C THR A 13 8.43 13.54 0.55
N ILE A 14 8.36 12.22 0.63
CA ILE A 14 8.63 11.32 -0.49
C ILE A 14 7.34 10.60 -0.85
N LEU A 15 6.96 10.70 -2.13
CA LEU A 15 5.95 9.85 -2.75
C LEU A 15 6.68 8.86 -3.65
N PHE A 16 6.49 7.57 -3.40
CA PHE A 16 7.05 6.51 -4.24
C PHE A 16 6.03 5.38 -4.38
N SER A 17 6.19 4.60 -5.44
CA SER A 17 5.39 3.40 -5.72
C SER A 17 6.30 2.21 -5.91
N THR A 18 5.92 1.06 -5.36
CA THR A 18 6.66 -0.20 -5.53
C THR A 18 5.69 -1.37 -5.40
N HIS A 19 6.02 -2.48 -6.04
CA HIS A 19 5.34 -3.77 -5.81
C HIS A 19 6.04 -4.60 -4.72
N ILE A 20 7.17 -4.12 -4.17
CA ILE A 20 7.89 -4.77 -3.08
C ILE A 20 7.22 -4.37 -1.75
N THR A 21 6.33 -5.21 -1.25
CA THR A 21 5.57 -5.00 0.00
C THR A 21 6.48 -4.70 1.19
N SER A 22 7.62 -5.40 1.29
CA SER A 22 8.58 -5.19 2.38
C SER A 22 9.19 -3.77 2.41
N ASP A 23 9.25 -3.07 1.27
CA ASP A 23 9.72 -1.69 1.23
C ASP A 23 8.65 -0.73 1.79
N LEU A 24 7.38 -0.97 1.46
CA LEU A 24 6.25 -0.22 2.03
C LEU A 24 6.16 -0.44 3.54
N ASP A 25 6.30 -1.68 4.01
CA ASP A 25 6.29 -2.00 5.43
C ASP A 25 7.38 -1.25 6.21
N LYS A 26 8.59 -1.16 5.64
CA LYS A 26 9.73 -0.51 6.29
C LYS A 26 9.61 1.01 6.36
N CYS A 27 9.04 1.67 5.35
CA CYS A 27 9.17 3.12 5.25
C CYS A 27 7.90 3.92 4.94
N ALA A 28 6.76 3.28 4.63
CA ALA A 28 5.52 4.00 4.37
C ALA A 28 4.76 4.33 5.66
N ASN A 29 4.43 5.62 5.82
CA ASN A 29 3.48 6.08 6.84
C ASN A 29 2.04 6.12 6.32
N ASN A 30 1.86 6.43 5.04
CA ASN A 30 0.57 6.49 4.35
C ASN A 30 0.57 5.55 3.14
N ILE A 31 -0.59 5.01 2.81
CA ILE A 31 -0.82 4.17 1.63
C ILE A 31 -1.86 4.85 0.75
N ILE A 32 -1.51 5.02 -0.53
CA ILE A 32 -2.46 5.33 -1.60
C ILE A 32 -2.52 4.10 -2.49
N TYR A 33 -3.66 3.41 -2.47
CA TYR A 33 -3.85 2.23 -3.31
C TYR A 33 -4.63 2.59 -4.56
N ILE A 34 -4.03 2.35 -5.73
CA ILE A 34 -4.62 2.62 -7.03
C ILE A 34 -4.92 1.28 -7.69
N LYS A 35 -6.17 1.08 -8.13
CA LYS A 35 -6.61 -0.06 -8.92
C LYS A 35 -7.38 0.45 -10.13
N GLU A 36 -7.04 -0.03 -11.32
CA GLU A 36 -7.71 0.34 -12.59
C GLU A 36 -7.83 1.87 -12.80
N GLY A 37 -6.77 2.61 -12.48
CA GLY A 37 -6.74 4.07 -12.62
C GLY A 37 -7.56 4.84 -11.58
N LYS A 38 -8.11 4.17 -10.56
CA LYS A 38 -8.89 4.80 -9.48
C LYS A 38 -8.19 4.62 -8.14
N ILE A 39 -8.21 5.66 -7.32
CA ILE A 39 -7.79 5.57 -5.91
C ILE A 39 -8.90 4.85 -5.14
N ILE A 40 -8.61 3.64 -4.66
CA ILE A 40 -9.55 2.86 -3.85
C ILE A 40 -9.25 2.97 -2.35
N ASN A 41 -8.08 3.49 -1.98
CA ASN A 41 -7.75 3.83 -0.60
C ASN A 41 -6.71 4.96 -0.56
N SER A 42 -6.85 5.86 0.41
CA SER A 42 -5.88 6.90 0.74
C SER A 42 -5.97 7.14 2.25
N SER A 43 -5.10 6.48 3.01
CA SER A 43 -5.13 6.52 4.48
C SER A 43 -3.74 6.25 5.08
N SER A 44 -3.63 6.33 6.41
CA SER A 44 -2.42 5.86 7.08
C SER A 44 -2.22 4.36 6.83
N LYS A 45 -0.97 3.89 6.85
CA LYS A 45 -0.68 2.46 6.68
C LYS A 45 -1.40 1.62 7.75
N ASP A 46 -1.44 2.12 8.99
CA ASP A 46 -2.08 1.41 10.10
C ASP A 46 -3.61 1.33 9.92
N ASP A 47 -4.24 2.39 9.42
CA ASP A 47 -5.68 2.37 9.14
C ASP A 47 -6.01 1.53 7.91
N PHE A 48 -5.12 1.50 6.92
CA PHE A 48 -5.21 0.58 5.78
C PHE A 48 -5.23 -0.89 6.25
N LEU A 49 -4.29 -1.28 7.12
CA LEU A 49 -4.23 -2.61 7.73
C LEU A 49 -5.52 -2.94 8.51
N LYS A 50 -5.96 -2.02 9.39
CA LYS A 50 -7.21 -2.18 10.17
C LYS A 50 -8.44 -2.34 9.28
N THR A 51 -8.55 -1.54 8.23
CA THR A 51 -9.70 -1.57 7.31
C THR A 51 -9.86 -2.92 6.62
N HIS A 52 -8.73 -3.60 6.33
CA HIS A 52 -8.72 -4.91 5.70
C HIS A 52 -8.66 -6.07 6.72
N ASN A 53 -8.65 -5.76 8.03
CA ASN A 53 -8.57 -6.72 9.12
C ASN A 53 -7.41 -7.72 8.95
N ASP A 54 -6.25 -7.24 8.49
CA ASP A 54 -5.04 -8.02 8.28
C ASP A 54 -3.82 -7.20 8.71
N THR A 55 -2.77 -7.88 9.17
CA THR A 55 -1.51 -7.27 9.62
C THR A 55 -0.42 -7.31 8.55
N ASN A 56 -0.64 -8.02 7.45
CA ASN A 56 0.33 -8.18 6.36
C ASN A 56 -0.16 -7.48 5.09
N LEU A 57 0.59 -6.48 4.62
CA LEU A 57 0.27 -5.75 3.40
C LEU A 57 0.17 -6.67 2.18
N GLU A 58 1.05 -7.66 2.05
CA GLU A 58 1.06 -8.58 0.91
C GLU A 58 -0.25 -9.37 0.81
N ASN A 59 -0.76 -9.87 1.93
CA ASN A 59 -2.06 -10.56 1.96
C ASN A 59 -3.18 -9.64 1.51
N ILE A 60 -3.17 -8.39 1.95
CA ILE A 60 -4.16 -7.38 1.57
C ILE A 60 -4.09 -7.12 0.07
N MET A 61 -2.89 -6.89 -0.48
CA MET A 61 -2.69 -6.64 -1.91
C MET A 61 -3.20 -7.82 -2.74
N ILE A 62 -2.82 -9.06 -2.36
CA ILE A 62 -3.32 -10.27 -3.02
C ILE A 62 -4.85 -10.33 -2.96
N ASN A 63 -5.45 -10.04 -1.80
CA ASN A 63 -6.91 -10.08 -1.63
C ASN A 63 -7.62 -9.01 -2.47
N ILE A 64 -7.04 -7.82 -2.62
CA ILE A 64 -7.56 -6.75 -3.47
C ILE A 64 -7.45 -7.13 -4.96
N GLU A 65 -6.35 -7.77 -5.36
CA GLU A 65 -6.11 -8.17 -6.75
C GLU A 65 -6.78 -9.49 -7.14
N LYS A 66 -7.31 -10.26 -6.18
CA LYS A 66 -8.10 -11.46 -6.47
C LYS A 66 -9.28 -11.11 -7.39
N VAL A 67 -9.22 -11.62 -8.62
CA VAL A 67 -10.35 -11.64 -9.54
C VAL A 67 -11.26 -12.79 -9.14
N LYS A 68 -12.57 -12.55 -8.97
CA LYS A 68 -13.49 -13.66 -8.71
C LYS A 68 -13.62 -14.49 -9.98
N TYR A 69 -13.69 -15.81 -9.84
CA TYR A 69 -13.92 -16.71 -10.97
C TYR A 69 -15.20 -16.37 -11.76
N GLU A 70 -16.18 -15.75 -11.09
CA GLU A 70 -17.42 -15.25 -11.70
C GLU A 70 -17.17 -14.09 -12.69
N ASP A 71 -16.15 -13.26 -12.45
CA ASP A 71 -15.78 -12.13 -13.34
C ASP A 71 -15.03 -12.60 -14.60
N ILE A 72 -14.54 -13.85 -14.62
CA ILE A 72 -13.72 -14.42 -15.71
C ILE A 72 -14.59 -15.20 -16.72
N LYS A 73 -15.78 -15.66 -16.31
CA LYS A 73 -16.72 -16.31 -17.22
C LYS A 73 -17.60 -15.26 -17.91
N LEU A 74 -17.08 -14.70 -19.00
CA LEU A 74 -17.87 -14.07 -20.06
C LEU A 74 -18.39 -15.13 -21.04
#